data_AF-A0A1X1V923-F1
#
_entry.id   AF-A0A1X1V923-F1
#
_cell.length_a   1.000
_cell.length_b   1.000
_cell.length_c   1.000
_cell.angle_alpha   90.00
_cell.angle_beta   90.00
_cell.angle_gamma   90.00
#
_symmetry.space_group_name_H-M   'P 1'
#
loop_
_entity.id
_entity.type
_entity.pdbx_description
1 polymer ?
#
loop_
_entity_poly.entity_id
_entity_poly.type
_entity_poly.pdbx_seq_one_letter_code
_entity_poly.pdbx_strand_id
1 'polypeptide(L)'
;MERNMVRRKLSGDELAPAVSELLAAGYRLALVAAHDDGDTLRIVYLLLAGQPDRRVELTLTTDAATPSVPSLAHLSIPAGRFEREMMDLYGVVPQGHPQPRRLVRHGHWPQEWYPMRRNAGNPPPFPSAGGFPFLTVHGPGVYEIPVGPVHAGLIEPGHFRFSVIGESVLRLKARLWFVHRGIEKLFEGRTALGAMGSVELAERISGDSAAAHSLAYSLAVEEAVGFDAPEPVHRLRALLVELERLYNHATDLGALANDVGFALANAHAQGVRERLLRINRRVTGHRLLRGAIRPGGVVLQELPEPDELRALAHEVAEISALTLRNTVVYDRFADTAVLAHDDARAIGCLGYVARASGIATDSRFDHPTTSLPVTAVPGTGGDVLARYTIRRDEFAASVALACALIEEHRGSLRSNASLTATVGNSGVGIVEGWRGAVVHRVEVDEAGRITRCKIVDPSWFNWPALPVAMADTIVPDFPLANKSFNLSYAGNDL
;
A
#
# COMPACT_ATOMS: atom_id res chain seq x y z
N MET A 1 10.79 20.61 9.35
CA MET A 1 9.99 19.94 10.38
C MET A 1 10.93 18.98 11.11
N GLU A 2 11.06 19.08 12.43
CA GLU A 2 11.95 18.20 13.20
C GLU A 2 11.36 16.78 13.21
N ARG A 3 11.99 15.82 12.52
CA ARG A 3 11.51 14.44 12.43
C ARG A 3 11.79 13.71 13.76
N ASN A 4 10.87 13.84 14.71
CA ASN A 4 11.03 13.22 16.04
C ASN A 4 10.63 11.73 16.01
N MET A 5 11.59 10.87 15.67
CA MET A 5 11.50 9.42 15.84
C MET A 5 11.93 9.03 17.26
N VAL A 6 11.02 8.47 18.05
CA VAL A 6 11.36 7.88 19.36
C VAL A 6 11.70 6.41 19.17
N ARG A 7 12.87 5.99 19.64
CA ARG A 7 13.31 4.58 19.56
C ARG A 7 13.43 3.98 20.95
N ARG A 8 12.79 2.82 21.17
CA ARG A 8 12.82 2.09 22.45
C ARG A 8 13.15 0.62 22.21
N LYS A 9 14.07 0.08 23.00
CA LYS A 9 14.30 -1.37 23.09
C LYS A 9 13.44 -1.90 24.24
N LEU A 10 12.76 -3.01 24.00
CA LEU A 10 11.84 -3.63 24.96
C LEU A 10 12.20 -5.11 25.14
N SER A 11 11.89 -5.63 26.32
CA SER A 11 11.76 -7.06 26.57
C SER A 11 10.39 -7.57 26.09
N GLY A 12 10.20 -8.89 26.05
CA GLY A 12 8.94 -9.50 25.61
C GLY A 12 7.73 -9.02 26.42
N ASP A 13 7.86 -9.01 27.75
CA ASP A 13 6.75 -8.66 28.67
C ASP A 13 6.36 -7.17 28.58
N GLU A 14 7.24 -6.31 28.09
CA GLU A 14 7.00 -4.87 27.91
C GLU A 14 6.31 -4.53 26.58
N LEU A 15 6.36 -5.43 25.60
CA LEU A 15 5.90 -5.13 24.23
C LEU A 15 4.39 -4.86 24.16
N ALA A 16 3.56 -5.76 24.70
CA ALA A 16 2.11 -5.62 24.63
C ALA A 16 1.59 -4.39 25.41
N PRO A 17 2.05 -4.12 26.65
CA PRO A 17 1.71 -2.88 27.35
C PRO A 17 2.10 -1.62 26.57
N ALA A 18 3.33 -1.57 26.02
CA ALA A 18 3.80 -0.40 25.28
C ALA A 18 2.99 -0.16 24.00
N VAL A 19 2.67 -1.21 23.24
CA VAL A 19 1.82 -1.09 22.05
C VAL A 19 0.40 -0.68 22.42
N SER A 20 -0.18 -1.26 23.48
CA SER A 20 -1.52 -0.89 23.95
C SER A 20 -1.61 0.60 24.33
N GLU A 21 -0.60 1.11 25.04
CA GLU A 21 -0.52 2.53 25.42
C GLU A 21 -0.46 3.44 24.18
N LEU A 22 0.36 3.08 23.19
CA LEU A 22 0.50 3.85 21.95
C LEU A 22 -0.80 3.82 21.12
N LEU A 23 -1.46 2.66 21.00
CA LEU A 23 -2.75 2.55 20.31
C LEU A 23 -3.82 3.42 20.99
N ALA A 24 -3.87 3.42 22.33
CA ALA A 24 -4.77 4.29 23.10
C ALA A 24 -4.45 5.79 22.91
N ALA A 25 -3.18 6.13 22.66
CA ALA A 25 -2.72 7.48 22.35
C ALA A 25 -2.93 7.90 20.87
N GLY A 26 -3.64 7.08 20.09
CA GLY A 26 -3.99 7.38 18.70
C GLY A 26 -2.93 6.99 17.67
N TYR A 27 -1.91 6.22 18.05
CA TYR A 27 -0.99 5.63 17.08
C TYR A 27 -1.64 4.45 16.36
N ARG A 28 -1.21 4.21 15.13
CA ARG A 28 -1.48 2.97 14.39
C ARG A 28 -0.19 2.20 14.14
N LEU A 29 -0.27 0.88 14.08
CA LEU A 29 0.84 0.05 13.62
C LEU A 29 1.01 0.24 12.11
N ALA A 30 2.18 0.71 11.67
CA ALA A 30 2.46 1.02 10.28
C ALA A 30 3.23 -0.09 9.55
N LEU A 31 4.18 -0.72 10.23
CA LEU A 31 4.88 -1.92 9.75
C LEU A 31 5.50 -2.69 10.92
N VAL A 32 5.76 -3.98 10.68
CA VAL A 32 6.66 -4.78 11.53
C VAL A 32 7.71 -5.41 10.63
N ALA A 33 8.98 -5.34 11.04
CA ALA A 33 10.12 -5.84 10.29
C ALA A 33 10.95 -6.79 11.15
N ALA A 34 11.02 -8.06 10.75
CA ALA A 34 12.03 -8.99 11.25
C ALA A 34 13.36 -8.78 10.52
N HIS A 35 14.46 -8.91 11.26
CA HIS A 35 15.84 -8.83 10.81
C HIS A 35 16.55 -10.09 11.30
N ASP A 36 17.38 -10.68 10.45
CA ASP A 36 18.25 -11.79 10.82
C ASP A 36 19.66 -11.25 11.04
N ASP A 37 19.99 -11.00 12.30
CA ASP A 37 21.27 -10.44 12.73
C ASP A 37 22.28 -11.58 13.08
N GLY A 38 22.04 -12.82 12.59
CA GLY A 38 22.88 -13.99 12.85
C GLY A 38 22.37 -14.85 14.00
N ASP A 39 22.96 -14.71 15.18
CA ASP A 39 22.57 -15.50 16.36
C ASP A 39 21.23 -15.04 16.97
N THR A 40 20.73 -13.87 16.54
CA THR A 40 19.47 -13.31 17.03
C THR A 40 18.60 -12.82 15.88
N LEU A 41 17.28 -12.84 16.10
CA LEU A 41 16.32 -12.12 15.27
C LEU A 41 15.87 -10.85 15.98
N ARG A 42 15.97 -9.72 15.28
CA ARG A 42 15.50 -8.42 15.77
C ARG A 42 14.19 -8.05 15.08
N ILE A 43 13.16 -7.76 15.88
CA ILE A 43 11.84 -7.38 15.42
C ILE A 43 11.63 -5.89 15.72
N VAL A 44 11.34 -5.12 14.68
CA VAL A 44 11.08 -3.68 14.77
C VAL A 44 9.62 -3.40 14.46
N TYR A 45 8.92 -2.78 15.39
CA TYR A 45 7.53 -2.32 15.24
C TYR A 45 7.54 -0.81 15.05
N LEU A 46 7.03 -0.32 13.92
CA LEU A 46 6.85 1.11 13.69
C LEU A 46 5.39 1.49 13.96
N LEU A 47 5.19 2.45 14.84
CA LEU A 47 3.90 3.06 15.12
C LEU A 47 3.91 4.53 14.72
N LEU A 48 2.82 4.97 14.08
CA LEU A 48 2.65 6.31 13.53
C LEU A 48 1.40 6.98 14.07
N ALA A 49 1.49 8.27 14.39
CA ALA A 49 0.34 9.14 14.63
C ALA A 49 0.55 10.48 13.91
N GLY A 50 -0.52 11.02 13.32
CA GLY A 50 -0.49 12.28 12.56
C GLY A 50 -0.82 13.50 13.41
N GLN A 51 -0.54 14.68 12.83
CA GLN A 51 -0.99 16.00 13.31
C GLN A 51 -0.69 16.29 14.80
N PRO A 52 0.59 16.46 15.21
CA PRO A 52 1.79 16.49 14.38
C PRO A 52 2.34 15.09 14.04
N ASP A 53 3.28 15.02 13.08
CA ASP A 53 4.00 13.79 12.73
C ASP A 53 4.74 13.24 13.95
N ARG A 54 4.26 12.10 14.46
CA ARG A 54 4.84 11.38 15.60
C ARG A 54 5.14 9.94 15.19
N ARG A 55 6.36 9.49 15.46
CA ARG A 55 6.86 8.18 15.06
C ARG A 55 7.53 7.48 16.24
N VAL A 56 7.19 6.21 16.44
CA VAL A 56 7.79 5.38 17.50
C VAL A 56 8.25 4.05 16.91
N GLU A 57 9.52 3.72 17.10
CA GLU A 57 10.07 2.39 16.84
C GLU A 57 10.27 1.64 18.16
N LEU A 58 9.63 0.49 18.27
CA LEU A 58 9.86 -0.47 19.35
C LEU A 58 10.69 -1.63 18.80
N THR A 59 11.75 -2.01 19.50
CA THR A 59 12.64 -3.10 19.09
C THR A 59 12.64 -4.20 20.15
N LEU A 60 12.42 -5.43 19.71
CA LEU A 60 12.54 -6.66 20.49
C LEU A 60 13.57 -7.57 19.83
N THR A 61 14.39 -8.26 20.62
CA THR A 61 15.36 -9.24 20.13
C THR A 61 15.03 -10.61 20.71
N THR A 62 15.09 -11.65 19.88
CA THR A 62 14.88 -13.05 20.27
C THR A 62 16.03 -13.92 19.73
N ASP A 63 16.26 -15.07 20.36
CA ASP A 63 17.18 -16.10 19.89
C ASP A 63 16.82 -16.60 18.49
N ALA A 64 17.79 -16.76 17.58
CA ALA A 64 17.51 -17.20 16.20
C ALA A 64 17.25 -18.71 16.06
N ALA A 65 17.69 -19.53 17.00
CA ALA A 65 17.43 -20.96 17.01
C ALA A 65 15.99 -21.26 17.46
N THR A 66 15.45 -20.45 18.36
CA THR A 66 14.10 -20.60 18.94
C THR A 66 13.31 -19.28 18.98
N PRO A 67 13.13 -18.60 17.83
CA PRO A 67 12.62 -17.24 17.83
C PRO A 67 11.14 -17.20 18.20
N SER A 68 10.80 -16.36 19.17
CA SER A 68 9.42 -16.16 19.56
C SER A 68 9.15 -14.75 20.05
N VAL A 69 7.90 -14.30 19.89
CA VAL A 69 7.43 -12.98 20.34
C VAL A 69 6.03 -13.12 20.94
N PRO A 70 5.64 -12.31 21.94
CA PRO A 70 4.26 -12.29 22.40
C PRO A 70 3.35 -11.74 21.31
N SER A 71 2.18 -12.37 21.12
CA SER A 71 1.23 -11.96 20.10
C SER A 71 0.47 -10.69 20.52
N LEU A 72 0.42 -9.73 19.60
CA LEU A 72 -0.34 -8.49 19.67
C LEU A 72 -1.64 -8.58 18.86
N ALA A 73 -1.97 -9.75 18.31
CA ALA A 73 -3.18 -9.97 17.50
C ALA A 73 -4.49 -9.67 18.25
N HIS A 74 -4.47 -9.72 19.59
CA HIS A 74 -5.59 -9.34 20.44
C HIS A 74 -5.76 -7.82 20.60
N LEU A 75 -4.72 -7.03 20.30
CA LEU A 75 -4.74 -5.57 20.32
C LEU A 75 -5.02 -4.97 18.94
N SER A 76 -4.58 -5.64 17.87
CA SER A 76 -4.61 -5.09 16.52
C SER A 76 -4.66 -6.18 15.45
N ILE A 77 -5.66 -6.11 14.55
CA ILE A 77 -5.80 -7.03 13.41
C ILE A 77 -4.55 -6.98 12.49
N PRO A 78 -4.01 -5.79 12.13
CA PRO A 78 -2.74 -5.71 11.40
C PRO A 78 -1.58 -6.42 12.09
N ALA A 79 -1.46 -6.32 13.42
CA ALA A 79 -0.35 -6.94 14.14
C ALA A 79 -0.32 -8.46 13.98
N GLY A 80 -1.49 -9.12 14.11
CA GLY A 80 -1.60 -10.56 13.87
C GLY A 80 -1.23 -10.97 12.44
N ARG A 81 -1.44 -10.10 11.44
CA ARG A 81 -1.02 -10.40 10.07
C ARG A 81 0.49 -10.27 9.88
N PHE A 82 1.11 -9.24 10.46
CA PHE A 82 2.57 -9.12 10.46
C PHE A 82 3.24 -10.27 11.21
N GLU A 83 2.67 -10.70 12.33
CA GLU A 83 3.13 -11.88 13.07
C GLU A 83 3.11 -13.14 12.21
N ARG A 84 2.05 -13.37 11.45
CA ARG A 84 1.96 -14.51 10.52
C ARG A 84 2.91 -14.39 9.32
N GLU A 85 3.21 -13.18 8.86
CA GLU A 85 4.24 -12.94 7.84
C GLU A 85 5.64 -13.28 8.37
N MET A 86 6.00 -12.80 9.56
CA MET A 86 7.29 -13.12 10.18
C MET A 86 7.42 -14.61 10.52
N MET A 87 6.34 -15.23 10.98
CA MET A 87 6.28 -16.68 11.17
C MET A 87 6.57 -17.44 9.87
N ASP A 88 6.02 -16.97 8.75
CA ASP A 88 6.23 -17.60 7.46
C ASP A 88 7.62 -17.35 6.88
N LEU A 89 8.12 -16.13 6.98
CA LEU A 89 9.34 -15.72 6.28
C LEU A 89 10.63 -15.95 7.09
N TYR A 90 10.52 -15.90 8.43
CA TYR A 90 11.65 -16.00 9.37
C TYR A 90 11.49 -17.13 10.40
N GLY A 91 10.32 -17.74 10.52
CA GLY A 91 10.08 -18.80 11.52
C GLY A 91 9.87 -18.28 12.94
N VAL A 92 9.60 -16.98 13.11
CA VAL A 92 9.30 -16.38 14.41
C VAL A 92 7.94 -16.87 14.91
N VAL A 93 7.89 -17.46 16.10
CA VAL A 93 6.64 -17.99 16.67
C VAL A 93 5.89 -16.91 17.47
N PRO A 94 4.69 -16.47 17.05
CA PRO A 94 3.89 -15.53 17.82
C PRO A 94 3.11 -16.26 18.92
N GLN A 95 3.57 -16.16 20.17
CA GLN A 95 3.00 -16.83 21.32
C GLN A 95 1.60 -16.29 21.63
N GLY A 96 0.60 -17.18 21.73
CA GLY A 96 -0.79 -16.81 22.01
C GLY A 96 -1.56 -16.26 20.81
N HIS A 97 -1.01 -16.31 19.59
CA HIS A 97 -1.73 -15.85 18.40
C HIS A 97 -2.99 -16.69 18.15
N PRO A 98 -4.18 -16.09 17.91
CA PRO A 98 -5.46 -16.83 17.82
C PRO A 98 -5.58 -17.72 16.57
N GLN A 99 -4.89 -17.36 15.48
CA GLN A 99 -4.89 -18.12 14.22
C GLN A 99 -3.47 -18.21 13.59
N PRO A 100 -2.53 -18.99 14.16
CA PRO A 100 -1.13 -19.06 13.72
C PRO A 100 -1.00 -19.94 12.47
N ARG A 101 -1.71 -19.57 11.40
CA ARG A 101 -1.70 -20.25 10.11
C ARG A 101 -0.87 -19.48 9.11
N ARG A 102 -0.26 -20.18 8.16
CA ARG A 102 0.50 -19.55 7.07
C ARG A 102 -0.30 -18.44 6.39
N LEU A 103 0.38 -17.36 6.08
CA LEU A 103 -0.14 -16.19 5.37
C LEU A 103 0.55 -16.04 4.01
N VAL A 104 1.86 -15.95 3.97
CA VAL A 104 2.67 -15.77 2.75
C VAL A 104 2.92 -17.10 2.07
N ARG A 105 3.54 -18.04 2.79
CA ARG A 105 3.95 -19.34 2.24
C ARG A 105 2.74 -20.19 1.90
N HIS A 106 2.62 -20.62 0.65
CA HIS A 106 1.55 -21.54 0.24
C HIS A 106 1.77 -22.94 0.80
N GLY A 107 0.76 -23.80 0.72
CA GLY A 107 0.80 -25.16 1.29
C GLY A 107 1.95 -26.01 0.76
N HIS A 108 2.32 -25.82 -0.51
CA HIS A 108 3.43 -26.51 -1.17
C HIS A 108 4.83 -25.99 -0.80
N TRP A 109 4.94 -24.95 0.04
CA TRP A 109 6.25 -24.47 0.49
C TRP A 109 6.82 -25.39 1.59
N PRO A 110 8.12 -25.72 1.56
CA PRO A 110 8.76 -26.53 2.60
C PRO A 110 8.55 -25.95 4.01
N GLN A 111 8.33 -26.81 5.00
CA GLN A 111 8.00 -26.37 6.37
C GLN A 111 9.14 -25.63 7.06
N GLU A 112 10.33 -26.21 7.01
CA GLU A 112 11.53 -25.71 7.69
C GLU A 112 12.38 -24.76 6.83
N TRP A 113 11.80 -24.18 5.77
CA TRP A 113 12.51 -23.23 4.92
C TRP A 113 11.97 -21.80 5.07
N TYR A 114 12.82 -20.92 5.58
CA TYR A 114 12.50 -19.54 5.91
C TYR A 114 13.29 -18.60 4.99
N PRO A 115 12.73 -18.16 3.85
CA PRO A 115 13.47 -17.52 2.75
C PRO A 115 14.18 -16.22 3.12
N MET A 116 13.71 -15.54 4.17
CA MET A 116 14.31 -14.27 4.60
C MET A 116 15.46 -14.45 5.58
N ARG A 117 15.69 -15.66 6.12
CA ARG A 117 16.86 -15.93 6.96
C ARG A 117 18.15 -15.82 6.14
N ARG A 118 19.23 -15.37 6.78
CA ARG A 118 20.56 -15.23 6.16
C ARG A 118 21.13 -16.57 5.73
N ASN A 119 20.83 -17.63 6.49
CA ASN A 119 21.28 -19.00 6.24
C ASN A 119 20.24 -19.88 5.50
N ALA A 120 19.20 -19.29 4.90
CA ALA A 120 18.13 -20.04 4.24
C ALA A 120 18.61 -20.95 3.09
N GLY A 121 19.76 -20.63 2.49
CA GLY A 121 20.30 -21.37 1.35
C GLY A 121 19.40 -21.32 0.11
N ASN A 122 19.61 -22.27 -0.81
CA ASN A 122 18.75 -22.43 -1.97
C ASN A 122 17.39 -23.02 -1.56
N PRO A 123 16.30 -22.65 -2.26
CA PRO A 123 15.00 -23.23 -2.00
C PRO A 123 15.04 -24.76 -2.16
N PRO A 124 14.51 -25.53 -1.18
CA PRO A 124 14.32 -26.96 -1.33
C PRO A 124 13.29 -27.27 -2.44
N PRO A 125 13.20 -28.53 -2.90
CA PRO A 125 12.12 -28.96 -3.77
C PRO A 125 10.75 -28.67 -3.14
N PHE A 126 9.85 -28.05 -3.92
CA PHE A 126 8.48 -27.77 -3.49
C PHE A 126 7.63 -29.03 -3.72
N PRO A 127 7.07 -29.65 -2.68
CA PRO A 127 6.17 -30.78 -2.85
C PRO A 127 4.94 -30.42 -3.67
N SER A 128 4.40 -31.37 -4.44
CA SER A 128 3.15 -31.21 -5.18
C SER A 128 1.91 -31.16 -4.27
N ALA A 129 2.06 -31.53 -3.00
CA ALA A 129 0.99 -31.58 -2.02
C ALA A 129 0.94 -30.31 -1.16
N GLY A 130 -0.28 -29.85 -0.84
CA GLY A 130 -0.51 -28.77 0.12
C GLY A 130 -1.62 -27.83 -0.32
N GLY A 131 -2.80 -27.97 0.27
CA GLY A 131 -3.92 -27.04 0.11
C GLY A 131 -3.89 -25.91 1.13
N PHE A 132 -4.51 -24.78 0.80
CA PHE A 132 -4.83 -23.77 1.81
C PHE A 132 -6.08 -24.23 2.59
N PRO A 133 -6.06 -24.28 3.93
CA PRO A 133 -7.19 -24.74 4.73
C PRO A 133 -8.27 -23.66 4.80
N PHE A 134 -9.07 -23.56 3.73
CA PHE A 134 -10.28 -22.73 3.72
C PHE A 134 -11.23 -23.23 4.81
N LEU A 135 -11.89 -22.31 5.51
CA LEU A 135 -12.94 -22.71 6.43
C LEU A 135 -14.17 -23.09 5.61
N THR A 136 -14.58 -24.34 5.69
CA THR A 136 -15.83 -24.81 5.07
C THR A 136 -17.02 -24.30 5.86
N VAL A 137 -17.98 -23.71 5.16
CA VAL A 137 -19.29 -23.31 5.72
C VAL A 137 -20.27 -24.44 5.41
N HIS A 138 -20.90 -24.99 6.45
CA HIS A 138 -21.87 -26.07 6.33
C HIS A 138 -23.30 -25.54 6.49
N GLY A 139 -24.23 -26.10 5.73
CA GLY A 139 -25.66 -25.79 5.85
C GLY A 139 -26.44 -26.30 4.63
N PRO A 140 -27.76 -26.52 4.74
CA PRO A 140 -28.59 -26.88 3.59
C PRO A 140 -28.48 -25.82 2.48
N GLY A 141 -28.21 -26.25 1.26
CA GLY A 141 -28.11 -25.35 0.08
C GLY A 141 -26.84 -24.51 0.01
N VAL A 142 -25.89 -24.66 0.95
CA VAL A 142 -24.59 -23.99 0.89
C VAL A 142 -23.68 -24.71 -0.09
N TYR A 143 -23.08 -23.96 -1.00
CA TYR A 143 -22.06 -24.47 -1.94
C TYR A 143 -20.90 -23.49 -2.08
N GLU A 144 -19.79 -23.97 -2.64
CA GLU A 144 -18.59 -23.17 -2.82
C GLU A 144 -18.34 -22.79 -4.27
N ILE A 145 -17.92 -21.54 -4.50
CA ILE A 145 -17.46 -21.06 -5.80
C ILE A 145 -15.98 -20.66 -5.67
N PRO A 146 -15.07 -21.31 -6.41
CA PRO A 146 -13.69 -20.84 -6.53
C PRO A 146 -13.55 -19.88 -7.72
N VAL A 147 -12.85 -18.75 -7.50
CA VAL A 147 -12.44 -17.82 -8.56
C VAL A 147 -10.94 -17.60 -8.46
N GLY A 148 -10.21 -17.76 -9.56
CA GLY A 148 -8.74 -17.68 -9.58
C GLY A 148 -8.04 -18.98 -9.16
N PRO A 149 -6.70 -18.98 -9.04
CA PRO A 149 -5.79 -17.85 -9.25
C PRO A 149 -5.58 -17.50 -10.74
N VAL A 150 -5.99 -18.40 -11.65
CA VAL A 150 -6.06 -18.12 -13.09
C VAL A 150 -7.45 -17.59 -13.41
N HIS A 151 -7.52 -16.41 -14.01
CA HIS A 151 -8.76 -15.76 -14.41
C HIS A 151 -8.73 -15.41 -15.89
N ALA A 152 -9.89 -15.35 -16.53
CA ALA A 152 -10.00 -15.05 -17.96
C ALA A 152 -9.69 -13.56 -18.29
N GLY A 153 -9.89 -12.66 -17.32
CA GLY A 153 -9.57 -11.24 -17.44
C GLY A 153 -8.09 -10.90 -17.16
N LEU A 154 -7.68 -9.68 -17.52
CA LEU A 154 -6.37 -9.13 -17.15
C LEU A 154 -6.38 -8.64 -15.70
N ILE A 155 -6.17 -9.55 -14.76
CA ILE A 155 -5.98 -9.24 -13.33
C ILE A 155 -4.78 -10.00 -12.79
N GLU A 156 -4.15 -9.46 -11.74
CA GLU A 156 -3.07 -10.17 -11.06
C GLU A 156 -3.62 -11.42 -10.31
N PRO A 157 -2.82 -12.48 -10.16
CA PRO A 157 -3.22 -13.73 -9.52
C PRO A 157 -3.68 -13.58 -8.06
N GLY A 158 -4.94 -13.91 -7.80
CA GLY A 158 -5.47 -14.16 -6.46
C GLY A 158 -6.59 -15.18 -6.49
N HIS A 159 -6.71 -15.97 -5.41
CA HIS A 159 -7.74 -16.99 -5.27
C HIS A 159 -8.81 -16.51 -4.29
N PHE A 160 -10.06 -16.50 -4.74
CA PHE A 160 -11.23 -16.14 -3.95
C PHE A 160 -12.12 -17.36 -3.78
N ARG A 161 -12.41 -17.71 -2.53
CA ARG A 161 -13.32 -18.82 -2.18
C ARG A 161 -14.58 -18.24 -1.57
N PHE A 162 -15.70 -18.41 -2.27
CA PHE A 162 -17.02 -18.01 -1.79
C PHE A 162 -17.71 -19.21 -1.16
N SER A 163 -18.38 -18.98 -0.04
CA SER A 163 -19.43 -19.86 0.49
C SER A 163 -20.76 -19.15 0.28
N VAL A 164 -21.68 -19.78 -0.44
CA VAL A 164 -22.85 -19.13 -1.03
C VAL A 164 -24.11 -19.92 -0.72
N ILE A 165 -25.23 -19.22 -0.50
CA ILE A 165 -26.59 -19.78 -0.51
C ILE A 165 -27.44 -19.02 -1.54
N GLY A 166 -27.93 -19.73 -2.56
CA GLY A 166 -28.54 -19.07 -3.73
C GLY A 166 -27.51 -18.17 -4.42
N GLU A 167 -27.70 -16.85 -4.37
CA GLU A 167 -26.70 -15.87 -4.85
C GLU A 167 -25.99 -15.12 -3.71
N SER A 168 -26.48 -15.24 -2.47
CA SER A 168 -25.97 -14.51 -1.32
C SER A 168 -24.66 -15.09 -0.81
N VAL A 169 -23.66 -14.22 -0.66
CA VAL A 169 -22.34 -14.55 -0.14
C VAL A 169 -22.39 -14.59 1.39
N LEU A 170 -22.32 -15.79 1.95
CA LEU A 170 -22.19 -15.99 3.40
C LEU A 170 -20.77 -15.68 3.87
N ARG A 171 -19.79 -15.97 3.00
CA ARG A 171 -18.38 -15.75 3.30
C ARG A 171 -17.57 -15.66 2.04
N LEU A 172 -16.66 -14.70 2.01
CA LEU A 172 -15.55 -14.65 1.08
C LEU A 172 -14.23 -14.92 1.82
N LYS A 173 -13.37 -15.75 1.25
CA LYS A 173 -11.96 -15.86 1.66
C LYS A 173 -11.04 -15.59 0.49
N ALA A 174 -10.30 -14.48 0.57
CA ALA A 174 -9.17 -14.20 -0.32
C ALA A 174 -7.91 -14.97 0.14
N ARG A 175 -7.24 -15.59 -0.82
CA ARG A 175 -5.91 -16.18 -0.73
C ARG A 175 -5.03 -15.49 -1.78
N LEU A 176 -4.03 -14.77 -1.29
CA LEU A 176 -3.09 -13.97 -2.10
C LEU A 176 -1.70 -14.63 -2.08
N TRP A 177 -0.63 -13.86 -2.26
CA TRP A 177 0.77 -14.32 -2.31
C TRP A 177 1.11 -15.22 -3.49
N PHE A 178 0.34 -15.14 -4.58
CA PHE A 178 0.66 -15.86 -5.83
C PHE A 178 1.69 -15.11 -6.67
N VAL A 179 1.88 -13.81 -6.43
CA VAL A 179 2.90 -12.97 -7.11
C VAL A 179 4.00 -12.52 -6.15
N HIS A 180 4.32 -13.35 -5.15
CA HIS A 180 5.43 -13.05 -4.26
C HIS A 180 6.77 -13.15 -5.01
N ARG A 181 7.42 -12.01 -5.18
CA ARG A 181 8.65 -11.83 -5.98
C ARG A 181 9.92 -11.75 -5.13
N GLY A 182 9.79 -11.82 -3.80
CA GLY A 182 10.92 -11.63 -2.88
C GLY A 182 11.54 -10.25 -2.97
N ILE A 183 10.72 -9.20 -3.15
CA ILE A 183 11.22 -7.84 -3.44
C ILE A 183 12.06 -7.34 -2.26
N GLU A 184 11.61 -7.56 -1.03
CA GLU A 184 12.35 -7.17 0.17
C GLU A 184 13.73 -7.84 0.25
N LYS A 185 13.82 -9.13 -0.12
CA LYS A 185 15.10 -9.87 -0.18
C LYS A 185 16.00 -9.35 -1.29
N LEU A 186 15.43 -8.98 -2.44
CA LEU A 186 16.18 -8.45 -3.57
C LEU A 186 16.86 -7.11 -3.27
N PHE A 187 16.36 -6.33 -2.31
CA PHE A 187 17.03 -5.11 -1.85
C PHE A 187 18.32 -5.40 -1.07
N GLU A 188 18.42 -6.53 -0.36
CA GLU A 188 19.57 -6.84 0.49
C GLU A 188 20.88 -6.87 -0.32
N GLY A 189 21.91 -6.20 0.18
CA GLY A 189 23.24 -6.11 -0.43
C GLY A 189 23.38 -5.09 -1.57
N ARG A 190 22.27 -4.52 -2.08
CA ARG A 190 22.31 -3.42 -3.06
C ARG A 190 22.72 -2.11 -2.39
N THR A 191 23.31 -1.20 -3.17
CA THR A 191 23.65 0.13 -2.67
C THR A 191 22.40 0.98 -2.49
N ALA A 192 22.27 1.66 -1.35
CA ALA A 192 21.07 2.44 -1.01
C ALA A 192 20.89 3.66 -1.93
N LEU A 193 22.00 4.29 -2.31
CA LEU A 193 22.02 5.47 -3.19
C LEU A 193 22.08 5.11 -4.69
N GLY A 194 22.20 3.82 -5.02
CA GLY A 194 22.34 3.36 -6.40
C GLY A 194 21.04 3.50 -7.19
N ALA A 195 21.06 4.34 -8.23
CA ALA A 195 19.96 4.43 -9.19
C ALA A 195 19.77 3.12 -9.97
N MET A 196 20.88 2.47 -10.35
CA MET A 196 20.88 1.12 -10.92
C MET A 196 20.73 0.11 -9.78
N GLY A 197 19.59 -0.57 -9.72
CA GLY A 197 19.31 -1.59 -8.71
C GLY A 197 18.20 -1.20 -7.73
N SER A 198 18.44 -0.27 -6.80
CA SER A 198 17.52 -0.08 -5.67
C SER A 198 16.33 0.83 -5.99
N VAL A 199 16.57 2.01 -6.59
CA VAL A 199 15.48 2.90 -7.04
C VAL A 199 14.61 2.23 -8.10
N GLU A 200 15.25 1.61 -9.09
CA GLU A 200 14.58 0.85 -10.15
C GLU A 200 13.71 -0.31 -9.61
N LEU A 201 14.15 -0.95 -8.52
CA LEU A 201 13.36 -1.98 -7.85
C LEU A 201 12.16 -1.37 -7.13
N ALA A 202 12.33 -0.22 -6.45
CA ALA A 202 11.25 0.49 -5.78
C ALA A 202 10.13 0.90 -6.78
N GLU A 203 10.51 1.40 -7.95
CA GLU A 203 9.59 1.76 -9.05
C GLU A 203 8.81 0.58 -9.67
N ARG A 204 9.20 -0.65 -9.32
CA ARG A 204 8.62 -1.90 -9.83
C ARG A 204 7.91 -2.72 -8.75
N ILE A 205 7.76 -2.15 -7.56
CA ILE A 205 6.98 -2.75 -6.47
C ILE A 205 5.51 -2.91 -6.90
N SER A 206 4.85 -1.82 -7.28
CA SER A 206 3.51 -1.86 -7.88
C SER A 206 3.51 -1.08 -9.19
N GLY A 207 2.95 -1.66 -10.26
CA GLY A 207 3.02 -1.11 -11.61
C GLY A 207 2.32 0.24 -11.80
N ASP A 208 1.46 0.61 -10.84
CA ASP A 208 0.62 1.80 -10.83
C ASP A 208 0.95 2.76 -9.65
N SER A 209 1.98 2.45 -8.85
CA SER A 209 2.41 3.27 -7.71
C SER A 209 3.93 3.55 -7.74
N ALA A 210 4.52 3.67 -8.94
CA ALA A 210 5.96 3.81 -9.13
C ALA A 210 6.52 5.08 -8.48
N ALA A 211 5.83 6.22 -8.61
CA ALA A 211 6.24 7.48 -7.99
C ALA A 211 6.11 7.41 -6.45
N ALA A 212 5.00 6.86 -5.94
CA ALA A 212 4.81 6.72 -4.50
C ALA A 212 5.86 5.81 -3.84
N HIS A 213 6.15 4.63 -4.42
CA HIS A 213 7.16 3.72 -3.87
C HIS A 213 8.59 4.27 -4.01
N SER A 214 8.94 4.89 -5.14
CA SER A 214 10.27 5.49 -5.31
C SER A 214 10.49 6.67 -4.36
N LEU A 215 9.45 7.47 -4.08
CA LEU A 215 9.52 8.53 -3.09
C LEU A 215 9.62 7.98 -1.67
N ALA A 216 8.80 7.01 -1.28
CA ALA A 216 8.88 6.40 0.05
C ALA A 216 10.25 5.76 0.29
N TYR A 217 10.78 5.03 -0.70
CA TYR A 217 12.14 4.51 -0.66
C TYR A 217 13.18 5.64 -0.50
N SER A 218 13.06 6.70 -1.29
CA SER A 218 14.01 7.82 -1.25
C SER A 218 14.00 8.53 0.10
N LEU A 219 12.83 8.80 0.67
CA LEU A 219 12.69 9.41 1.99
C LEU A 219 13.27 8.53 3.10
N ALA A 220 13.09 7.20 3.01
CA ALA A 220 13.65 6.26 3.97
C ALA A 220 15.18 6.26 3.93
N VAL A 221 15.77 6.24 2.72
CA VAL A 221 17.23 6.31 2.54
C VAL A 221 17.79 7.67 2.98
N GLU A 222 17.12 8.76 2.61
CA GLU A 222 17.50 10.12 3.02
C GLU A 222 17.52 10.26 4.54
N GLU A 223 16.49 9.77 5.23
CA GLU A 223 16.46 9.76 6.69
C GLU A 223 17.56 8.87 7.30
N ALA A 224 17.82 7.70 6.71
CA ALA A 224 18.87 6.79 7.18
C ALA A 224 20.27 7.43 7.11
N VAL A 225 20.53 8.28 6.11
CA VAL A 225 21.83 8.96 5.94
C VAL A 225 21.83 10.40 6.48
N GLY A 226 20.77 10.82 7.17
CA GLY A 226 20.66 12.16 7.77
C GLY A 226 20.60 13.31 6.75
N PHE A 227 20.06 13.06 5.56
CA PHE A 227 19.85 14.07 4.52
C PHE A 227 18.43 14.61 4.53
N ASP A 228 18.29 15.94 4.54
CA ASP A 228 17.01 16.62 4.37
C ASP A 228 17.01 17.35 3.01
N ALA A 229 16.08 16.97 2.12
CA ALA A 229 16.00 17.60 0.81
C ALA A 229 15.37 19.00 0.93
N PRO A 230 15.80 19.98 0.13
CA PRO A 230 15.22 21.31 0.21
C PRO A 230 13.76 21.30 -0.27
N GLU A 231 12.93 22.19 0.27
CA GLU A 231 11.49 22.27 -0.02
C GLU A 231 11.15 22.20 -1.52
N PRO A 232 11.83 22.91 -2.45
CA PRO A 232 11.53 22.82 -3.88
C PRO A 232 11.63 21.39 -4.45
N VAL A 233 12.51 20.55 -3.90
CA VAL A 233 12.62 19.13 -4.29
C VAL A 233 11.41 18.33 -3.81
N HIS A 234 10.96 18.55 -2.58
CA HIS A 234 9.74 17.93 -2.06
C HIS A 234 8.49 18.34 -2.85
N ARG A 235 8.41 19.61 -3.27
CA ARG A 235 7.30 20.12 -4.11
C ARG A 235 7.25 19.46 -5.49
N LEU A 236 8.40 19.29 -6.15
CA LEU A 236 8.47 18.56 -7.42
C LEU A 236 8.15 17.07 -7.27
N ARG A 237 8.60 16.44 -6.17
CA ARG A 237 8.25 15.05 -5.84
C ARG A 237 6.75 14.89 -5.59
N ALA A 238 6.13 15.83 -4.88
CA ALA A 238 4.69 15.86 -4.67
C ALA A 238 3.93 15.98 -6.01
N LEU A 239 4.38 16.84 -6.92
CA LEU A 239 3.80 16.95 -8.26
C LEU A 239 3.79 15.60 -8.99
N LEU A 240 4.90 14.85 -8.94
CA LEU A 240 4.98 13.53 -9.58
C LEU A 240 4.01 12.51 -8.95
N VAL A 241 3.86 12.51 -7.61
CA VAL A 241 2.89 11.65 -6.94
C VAL A 241 1.44 12.04 -7.27
N GLU A 242 1.14 13.33 -7.45
CA GLU A 242 -0.19 13.77 -7.88
C GLU A 242 -0.46 13.41 -9.36
N LEU A 243 0.52 13.54 -10.26
CA LEU A 243 0.39 13.04 -11.64
C LEU A 243 0.13 11.52 -11.68
N GLU A 244 0.73 10.77 -10.76
CA GLU A 244 0.44 9.35 -10.56
C GLU A 244 -1.00 9.11 -10.09
N ARG A 245 -1.47 9.91 -9.12
CA ARG A 245 -2.84 9.83 -8.62
C ARG A 245 -3.87 10.07 -9.73
N LEU A 246 -3.64 11.06 -10.59
CA LEU A 246 -4.56 11.42 -11.67
C LEU A 246 -4.80 10.26 -12.64
N TYR A 247 -3.76 9.64 -13.20
CA TYR A 247 -3.98 8.60 -14.21
C TYR A 247 -4.63 7.35 -13.61
N ASN A 248 -4.39 7.07 -12.33
CA ASN A 248 -5.01 5.95 -11.63
C ASN A 248 -6.50 6.21 -11.32
N HIS A 249 -6.84 7.38 -10.78
CA HIS A 249 -8.25 7.73 -10.54
C HIS A 249 -9.07 7.79 -11.83
N ALA A 250 -8.55 8.38 -12.91
CA ALA A 250 -9.23 8.33 -14.21
C ALA A 250 -9.51 6.89 -14.66
N THR A 251 -8.51 6.01 -14.52
CA THR A 251 -8.66 4.58 -14.85
C THR A 251 -9.75 3.91 -14.01
N ASP A 252 -9.76 4.14 -12.70
CA ASP A 252 -10.70 3.51 -11.77
C ASP A 252 -12.14 3.98 -11.98
N LEU A 253 -12.36 5.28 -12.21
CA LEU A 253 -13.69 5.82 -12.49
C LEU A 253 -14.31 5.17 -13.74
N GLY A 254 -13.52 5.04 -14.80
CA GLY A 254 -13.97 4.37 -16.03
C GLY A 254 -14.22 2.88 -15.84
N ALA A 255 -13.32 2.19 -15.14
CA ALA A 255 -13.42 0.75 -14.97
C ALA A 255 -14.58 0.34 -14.03
N LEU A 256 -14.90 1.14 -13.01
CA LEU A 256 -16.09 0.93 -12.19
C LEU A 256 -17.38 1.03 -13.00
N ALA A 257 -17.46 2.01 -13.91
CA ALA A 257 -18.59 2.13 -14.82
C ALA A 257 -18.66 0.92 -15.78
N ASN A 258 -17.51 0.40 -16.23
CA ASN A 258 -17.45 -0.77 -17.10
C ASN A 258 -17.98 -2.05 -16.43
N ASP A 259 -17.70 -2.24 -15.14
CA ASP A 259 -18.10 -3.45 -14.39
C ASP A 259 -19.61 -3.57 -14.20
N VAL A 260 -20.35 -2.49 -14.42
CA VAL A 260 -21.83 -2.46 -14.48
C VAL A 260 -22.36 -2.30 -15.92
N GLY A 261 -21.50 -2.48 -16.92
CA GLY A 261 -21.86 -2.49 -18.33
C GLY A 261 -21.82 -1.13 -19.03
N PHE A 262 -21.38 -0.05 -18.37
CA PHE A 262 -21.34 1.28 -18.98
C PHE A 262 -20.00 1.58 -19.69
N ALA A 263 -19.74 0.81 -20.76
CA ALA A 263 -18.48 0.86 -21.50
C ALA A 263 -18.14 2.23 -22.12
N LEU A 264 -19.13 3.08 -22.39
CA LEU A 264 -18.92 4.42 -22.94
C LEU A 264 -18.12 5.30 -21.96
N ALA A 265 -18.51 5.34 -20.68
CA ALA A 265 -17.78 6.10 -19.66
C ALA A 265 -16.33 5.60 -19.51
N ASN A 266 -16.14 4.27 -19.59
CA ASN A 266 -14.80 3.67 -19.58
C ASN A 266 -13.95 4.14 -20.77
N ALA A 267 -14.50 4.12 -22.00
CA ALA A 267 -13.75 4.54 -23.19
C ALA A 267 -13.27 5.99 -23.08
N HIS A 268 -14.13 6.91 -22.63
CA HIS A 268 -13.74 8.31 -22.42
C HIS A 268 -12.69 8.45 -21.31
N ALA A 269 -12.85 7.73 -20.19
CA ALA A 269 -11.87 7.74 -19.10
C ALA A 269 -10.51 7.18 -19.53
N GLN A 270 -10.46 6.16 -20.40
CA GLN A 270 -9.20 5.66 -20.98
C GLN A 270 -8.54 6.69 -21.90
N GLY A 271 -9.33 7.53 -22.60
CA GLY A 271 -8.81 8.67 -23.37
C GLY A 271 -8.14 9.73 -22.50
N VAL A 272 -8.74 10.05 -21.34
CA VAL A 272 -8.13 10.93 -20.33
C VAL A 272 -6.83 10.33 -19.82
N ARG A 273 -6.86 9.05 -19.42
CA ARG A 273 -5.69 8.31 -18.94
C ARG A 273 -4.55 8.34 -19.95
N GLU A 274 -4.81 8.09 -21.23
CA GLU A 274 -3.77 8.11 -22.27
C GLU A 274 -3.11 9.49 -22.38
N ARG A 275 -3.89 10.58 -22.33
CA ARG A 275 -3.34 11.94 -22.35
C ARG A 275 -2.48 12.21 -21.12
N LEU A 276 -2.92 11.82 -19.92
CA LEU A 276 -2.09 11.90 -18.70
C LEU A 276 -0.78 11.12 -18.84
N LEU A 277 -0.80 9.91 -19.41
CA LEU A 277 0.43 9.12 -19.64
C LEU A 277 1.37 9.77 -20.67
N ARG A 278 0.83 10.53 -21.64
CA ARG A 278 1.64 11.33 -22.58
C ARG A 278 2.25 12.55 -21.89
N ILE A 279 1.50 13.23 -21.02
CA ILE A 279 2.01 14.29 -20.16
C ILE A 279 3.18 13.74 -19.32
N ASN A 280 2.99 12.62 -18.63
CA ASN A 280 4.03 11.98 -17.82
C ASN A 280 5.30 11.65 -18.63
N ARG A 281 5.12 11.16 -19.87
CA ARG A 281 6.25 10.89 -20.78
C ARG A 281 7.02 12.16 -21.12
N ARG A 282 6.34 13.30 -21.34
CA ARG A 282 7.06 14.57 -21.56
C ARG A 282 7.76 15.04 -20.28
N VAL A 283 7.05 15.03 -19.15
CA VAL A 283 7.55 15.51 -17.86
C VAL A 283 8.78 14.73 -17.38
N THR A 284 8.84 13.41 -17.58
CA THR A 284 9.91 12.56 -17.01
C THR A 284 10.72 11.77 -18.04
N GLY A 285 10.23 11.65 -19.27
CA GLY A 285 10.74 10.69 -20.26
C GLY A 285 10.08 9.31 -20.18
N HIS A 286 9.26 9.04 -19.16
CA HIS A 286 8.63 7.74 -18.96
C HIS A 286 7.12 7.87 -18.66
N ARG A 287 6.30 7.00 -19.28
CA ARG A 287 4.83 7.06 -19.14
C ARG A 287 4.34 6.86 -17.70
N LEU A 288 5.07 6.06 -16.93
CA LEU A 288 4.82 5.75 -15.51
C LEU A 288 5.79 6.49 -14.56
N LEU A 289 6.34 7.64 -14.97
CA LEU A 289 7.13 8.54 -14.10
C LEU A 289 8.45 7.96 -13.54
N ARG A 290 8.88 6.79 -14.03
CA ARG A 290 10.14 6.14 -13.65
C ARG A 290 11.37 6.97 -14.01
N GLY A 291 12.40 6.86 -13.18
CA GLY A 291 13.67 7.59 -13.28
C GLY A 291 13.61 9.02 -12.74
N ALA A 292 12.44 9.50 -12.33
CA ALA A 292 12.27 10.90 -11.91
C ALA A 292 12.62 11.15 -10.44
N ILE A 293 12.42 10.18 -9.55
CA ILE A 293 12.64 10.32 -8.11
C ILE A 293 13.76 9.39 -7.66
N ARG A 294 14.68 9.91 -6.85
CA ARG A 294 15.81 9.15 -6.27
C ARG A 294 16.22 9.77 -4.93
N PRO A 295 16.93 9.04 -4.05
CA PRO A 295 17.54 9.64 -2.86
C PRO A 295 18.35 10.88 -3.25
N GLY A 296 18.13 12.00 -2.57
CA GLY A 296 18.82 13.26 -2.80
C GLY A 296 18.31 14.14 -3.93
N GLY A 297 17.37 13.66 -4.74
CA GLY A 297 17.06 14.34 -5.98
C GLY A 297 15.72 14.05 -6.62
N VAL A 298 15.47 14.85 -7.65
CA VAL A 298 14.32 14.76 -8.54
C VAL A 298 14.73 15.32 -9.91
N VAL A 299 14.25 14.69 -10.98
CA VAL A 299 14.57 15.09 -12.36
C VAL A 299 13.31 15.13 -13.20
N LEU A 300 12.93 16.33 -13.63
CA LEU A 300 11.91 16.57 -14.65
C LEU A 300 12.57 17.15 -15.90
N GLN A 301 11.99 16.87 -17.06
CA GLN A 301 12.36 17.44 -18.35
C GLN A 301 11.64 18.78 -18.57
N GLU A 302 10.36 18.82 -18.20
CA GLU A 302 9.49 20.01 -18.25
C GLU A 302 8.39 19.90 -17.19
N LEU A 303 7.70 21.02 -16.92
CA LEU A 303 6.46 21.02 -16.14
C LEU A 303 5.28 20.76 -17.08
N PRO A 304 4.22 20.08 -16.61
CA PRO A 304 2.97 20.00 -17.37
C PRO A 304 2.27 21.36 -17.43
N GLU A 305 1.46 21.58 -18.46
CA GLU A 305 0.70 22.82 -18.62
C GLU A 305 -0.53 22.82 -17.71
N PRO A 306 -0.73 23.82 -16.82
CA PRO A 306 -1.88 23.86 -15.91
C PRO A 306 -3.24 23.79 -16.61
N ASP A 307 -3.40 24.47 -17.75
CA ASP A 307 -4.65 24.49 -18.49
C ASP A 307 -5.00 23.14 -19.12
N GLU A 308 -3.98 22.35 -19.51
CA GLU A 308 -4.16 20.99 -19.98
C GLU A 308 -4.71 20.09 -18.86
N LEU A 309 -4.18 20.23 -17.64
CA LEU A 309 -4.67 19.49 -16.46
C LEU A 309 -6.09 19.90 -16.07
N ARG A 310 -6.41 21.20 -16.10
CA ARG A 310 -7.75 21.72 -15.84
C ARG A 310 -8.77 21.20 -16.85
N ALA A 311 -8.42 21.18 -18.14
CA ALA A 311 -9.28 20.62 -19.18
C ALA A 311 -9.59 19.13 -18.94
N LEU A 312 -8.60 18.34 -18.52
CA LEU A 312 -8.80 16.94 -18.16
C LEU A 312 -9.68 16.78 -16.91
N ALA A 313 -9.58 17.67 -15.92
CA ALA A 313 -10.48 17.68 -14.76
C ALA A 313 -11.94 17.95 -15.16
N HIS A 314 -12.18 18.90 -16.06
CA HIS A 314 -13.52 19.16 -16.58
C HIS A 314 -14.11 17.93 -17.28
N GLU A 315 -13.31 17.24 -18.10
CA GLU A 315 -13.76 16.03 -18.79
C GLU A 315 -14.04 14.87 -17.81
N VAL A 316 -13.19 14.66 -16.80
CA VAL A 316 -13.46 13.64 -15.76
C VAL A 316 -14.72 13.97 -14.97
N ALA A 317 -14.97 15.25 -14.66
CA ALA A 317 -16.19 15.69 -14.01
C ALA A 317 -17.43 15.42 -14.87
N GLU A 318 -17.36 15.68 -16.18
CA GLU A 318 -18.44 15.36 -17.13
C GLU A 318 -18.70 13.85 -17.21
N ILE A 319 -17.65 13.04 -17.38
CA ILE A 319 -17.75 11.57 -17.39
C ILE A 319 -18.41 11.08 -16.11
N SER A 320 -17.99 11.60 -14.95
CA SER A 320 -18.54 11.20 -13.65
C SER A 320 -20.00 11.63 -13.49
N ALA A 321 -20.35 12.83 -13.95
CA ALA A 321 -21.73 13.30 -13.93
C ALA A 321 -22.65 12.45 -14.81
N LEU A 322 -22.22 12.10 -16.03
CA LEU A 322 -22.97 11.20 -16.92
C LEU A 322 -23.08 9.78 -16.34
N THR A 323 -22.02 9.29 -15.71
CA THR A 323 -21.99 7.99 -15.02
C THR A 323 -23.02 7.95 -13.90
N LEU A 324 -23.03 8.94 -13.01
CA LEU A 324 -23.92 8.98 -11.85
C LEU A 324 -25.37 9.37 -12.20
N ARG A 325 -25.60 10.01 -13.35
CA ARG A 325 -26.96 10.26 -13.87
C ARG A 325 -27.60 9.02 -14.49
N ASN A 326 -26.82 8.00 -14.82
CA ASN A 326 -27.37 6.73 -15.29
C ASN A 326 -27.90 5.94 -14.08
N THR A 327 -29.22 5.77 -14.01
CA THR A 327 -29.88 5.10 -12.87
C THR A 327 -29.42 3.67 -12.67
N VAL A 328 -29.15 2.92 -13.75
CA VAL A 328 -28.65 1.54 -13.65
C VAL A 328 -27.27 1.49 -13.01
N VAL A 329 -26.40 2.46 -13.34
CA VAL A 329 -25.08 2.55 -12.73
C VAL A 329 -25.18 2.95 -11.27
N TYR A 330 -26.00 3.98 -10.98
CA TYR A 330 -26.21 4.46 -9.63
C TYR A 330 -26.74 3.35 -8.71
N ASP A 331 -27.77 2.62 -9.14
CA ASP A 331 -28.39 1.52 -8.38
C ASP A 331 -27.40 0.38 -8.09
N ARG A 332 -26.42 0.15 -8.97
CA ARG A 332 -25.37 -0.86 -8.72
C ARG A 332 -24.24 -0.35 -7.84
N PHE A 333 -24.04 0.96 -7.73
CA PHE A 333 -23.00 1.55 -6.89
C PHE A 333 -23.48 1.80 -5.46
N ALA A 334 -24.70 2.31 -5.31
CA ALA A 334 -25.30 2.61 -4.02
C ALA A 334 -25.55 1.32 -3.23
N ASP A 335 -25.21 1.33 -1.95
CA ASP A 335 -25.43 0.22 -1.00
C ASP A 335 -24.74 -1.11 -1.35
N THR A 336 -23.95 -1.16 -2.42
CA THR A 336 -23.16 -2.35 -2.80
C THR A 336 -21.83 -2.39 -2.05
N ALA A 337 -21.56 -3.55 -1.41
CA ALA A 337 -20.32 -3.83 -0.71
C ALA A 337 -19.92 -2.73 0.29
N VAL A 338 -20.84 -2.47 1.22
CA VAL A 338 -20.68 -1.51 2.32
C VAL A 338 -19.61 -2.02 3.29
N LEU A 339 -18.62 -1.18 3.59
CA LEU A 339 -17.68 -1.37 4.68
C LEU A 339 -18.06 -0.41 5.82
N ALA A 340 -18.54 -0.94 6.93
CA ALA A 340 -18.91 -0.13 8.09
C ALA A 340 -17.68 0.57 8.71
N HIS A 341 -17.92 1.71 9.37
CA HIS A 341 -16.88 2.51 10.02
C HIS A 341 -16.04 1.69 11.00
N ASP A 342 -16.70 0.94 11.90
CA ASP A 342 -16.02 0.19 12.96
C ASP A 342 -15.20 -0.98 12.39
N ASP A 343 -15.68 -1.64 11.34
CA ASP A 343 -14.93 -2.67 10.63
C ASP A 343 -13.69 -2.09 9.94
N ALA A 344 -13.86 -0.99 9.21
CA ALA A 344 -12.74 -0.29 8.56
C ALA A 344 -11.69 0.15 9.60
N ARG A 345 -12.13 0.63 10.77
CA ARG A 345 -11.27 1.08 11.87
C ARG A 345 -10.53 -0.10 12.51
N ALA A 346 -11.23 -1.19 12.80
CA ALA A 346 -10.64 -2.39 13.41
C ALA A 346 -9.61 -3.05 12.48
N ILE A 347 -9.90 -3.10 11.18
CA ILE A 347 -8.98 -3.60 10.15
C ILE A 347 -7.77 -2.67 9.99
N GLY A 348 -7.94 -1.37 10.28
CA GLY A 348 -6.91 -0.35 10.11
C GLY A 348 -6.78 0.08 8.64
N CYS A 349 -7.91 0.19 7.93
CA CYS A 349 -7.94 0.63 6.54
C CYS A 349 -7.25 1.98 6.33
N LEU A 350 -6.75 2.20 5.11
CA LEU A 350 -6.03 3.41 4.72
C LEU A 350 -6.59 4.01 3.42
N GLY A 351 -6.24 5.27 3.16
CA GLY A 351 -6.55 5.97 1.91
C GLY A 351 -8.05 6.12 1.65
N TYR A 352 -8.45 6.10 0.38
CA TYR A 352 -9.85 6.33 -0.01
C TYR A 352 -10.81 5.26 0.55
N VAL A 353 -10.33 4.04 0.85
CA VAL A 353 -11.17 2.99 1.47
C VAL A 353 -11.55 3.38 2.89
N ALA A 354 -10.59 3.86 3.68
CA ALA A 354 -10.84 4.41 5.01
C ALA A 354 -11.71 5.67 4.95
N ARG A 355 -11.37 6.62 4.06
CA ARG A 355 -12.12 7.87 3.91
C ARG A 355 -13.57 7.62 3.47
N ALA A 356 -13.84 6.63 2.61
CA ALA A 356 -15.20 6.24 2.22
C ALA A 356 -16.03 5.75 3.41
N SER A 357 -15.37 5.17 4.42
CA SER A 357 -15.96 4.65 5.64
C SER A 357 -15.93 5.66 6.79
N GLY A 358 -15.68 6.95 6.52
CA GLY A 358 -15.69 8.03 7.51
C GLY A 358 -14.44 8.12 8.39
N ILE A 359 -13.33 7.47 8.02
CA ILE A 359 -12.06 7.57 8.75
C ILE A 359 -11.19 8.64 8.10
N ALA A 360 -10.94 9.73 8.84
CA ALA A 360 -10.03 10.78 8.42
C ALA A 360 -8.57 10.29 8.52
N THR A 361 -7.96 9.97 7.38
CA THR A 361 -6.54 9.63 7.28
C THR A 361 -6.01 10.07 5.92
N ASP A 362 -4.86 10.73 5.90
CA ASP A 362 -4.14 11.12 4.69
C ASP A 362 -2.73 11.59 5.08
N SER A 363 -1.71 10.87 4.61
CA SER A 363 -0.32 11.11 4.99
C SER A 363 0.22 12.46 4.54
N ARG A 364 -0.44 13.14 3.59
CA ARG A 364 -0.09 14.51 3.19
C ARG A 364 -0.40 15.52 4.30
N PHE A 365 -1.34 15.21 5.18
CA PHE A 365 -1.57 15.96 6.42
C PHE A 365 -0.85 15.30 7.59
N ASP A 366 -0.93 13.97 7.74
CA ASP A 366 -0.46 13.29 8.94
C ASP A 366 1.07 13.30 9.05
N HIS A 367 1.77 13.15 7.92
CA HIS A 367 3.24 13.02 7.83
C HIS A 367 3.80 13.83 6.62
N PRO A 368 3.58 15.15 6.55
CA PRO A 368 3.95 15.97 5.40
C PRO A 368 5.48 16.05 5.27
N THR A 369 5.98 15.88 4.04
CA THR A 369 7.40 16.16 3.73
C THR A 369 7.68 17.65 3.60
N THR A 370 6.67 18.42 3.19
CA THR A 370 6.68 19.87 3.12
C THR A 370 5.26 20.40 3.25
N SER A 371 5.10 21.69 3.55
CA SER A 371 3.78 22.33 3.58
C SER A 371 3.19 22.38 2.18
N LEU A 372 1.97 21.85 2.03
CA LEU A 372 1.24 21.79 0.75
C LEU A 372 -0.21 22.21 0.97
N PRO A 373 -0.84 22.94 0.03
CA PRO A 373 -2.25 23.32 0.11
C PRO A 373 -3.17 22.14 -0.27
N VAL A 374 -3.09 21.05 0.50
CA VAL A 374 -3.87 19.83 0.24
C VAL A 374 -5.33 20.06 0.63
N THR A 375 -6.25 19.64 -0.24
CA THR A 375 -7.68 19.63 0.04
C THR A 375 -8.10 18.27 0.59
N ALA A 376 -8.69 18.25 1.79
CA ALA A 376 -9.23 17.03 2.38
C ALA A 376 -10.51 16.60 1.65
N VAL A 377 -10.65 15.30 1.37
CA VAL A 377 -11.81 14.71 0.70
C VAL A 377 -12.45 13.68 1.64
N PRO A 378 -13.34 14.11 2.57
CA PRO A 378 -14.03 13.19 3.45
C PRO A 378 -15.15 12.45 2.69
N GLY A 379 -15.56 11.30 3.22
CA GLY A 379 -16.74 10.60 2.75
C GLY A 379 -17.38 9.78 3.86
N THR A 380 -18.60 9.34 3.60
CA THR A 380 -19.38 8.49 4.49
C THR A 380 -20.23 7.59 3.61
N GLY A 381 -20.41 6.33 4.00
CA GLY A 381 -21.25 5.36 3.27
C GLY A 381 -20.57 4.01 3.11
N GLY A 382 -19.27 4.00 2.85
CA GLY A 382 -18.48 2.77 2.79
C GLY A 382 -18.82 1.83 1.64
N ASP A 383 -19.74 2.19 0.74
CA ASP A 383 -20.16 1.41 -0.43
C ASP A 383 -19.29 1.74 -1.66
N VAL A 384 -19.63 1.12 -2.79
CA VAL A 384 -18.99 1.39 -4.08
C VAL A 384 -19.18 2.87 -4.48
N LEU A 385 -20.36 3.45 -4.25
CA LEU A 385 -20.65 4.86 -4.58
C LEU A 385 -19.77 5.84 -3.80
N ALA A 386 -19.57 5.63 -2.49
CA ALA A 386 -18.69 6.45 -1.66
C ALA A 386 -17.24 6.36 -2.15
N ARG A 387 -16.76 5.14 -2.45
CA ARG A 387 -15.41 4.93 -3.01
C ARG A 387 -15.24 5.53 -4.42
N TYR A 388 -16.30 5.57 -5.23
CA TYR A 388 -16.29 6.23 -6.54
C TYR A 388 -16.22 7.76 -6.38
N THR A 389 -17.09 8.31 -5.54
CA THR A 389 -17.20 9.75 -5.26
C THR A 389 -15.89 10.33 -4.74
N ILE A 390 -15.24 9.66 -3.78
CA ILE A 390 -13.94 10.11 -3.25
C ILE A 390 -12.88 10.17 -4.34
N ARG A 391 -12.79 9.18 -5.23
CA ARG A 391 -11.81 9.21 -6.33
C ARG A 391 -12.06 10.34 -7.30
N ARG A 392 -13.32 10.64 -7.61
CA ARG A 392 -13.72 11.80 -8.44
C ARG A 392 -13.23 13.10 -7.80
N ASP A 393 -13.49 13.25 -6.51
CA ASP A 393 -13.16 14.48 -5.78
C ASP A 393 -11.65 14.61 -5.52
N GLU A 394 -10.96 13.49 -5.27
CA GLU A 394 -9.50 13.42 -5.20
C GLU A 394 -8.85 13.76 -6.54
N PHE A 395 -9.42 13.34 -7.68
CA PHE A 395 -8.91 13.76 -8.99
C PHE A 395 -8.94 15.29 -9.13
N ALA A 396 -10.06 15.93 -8.78
CA ALA A 396 -10.18 17.39 -8.83
C ALA A 396 -9.20 18.09 -7.85
N ALA A 397 -9.09 17.58 -6.62
CA ALA A 397 -8.15 18.10 -5.62
C ALA A 397 -6.68 17.95 -6.06
N SER A 398 -6.33 16.82 -6.68
CA SER A 398 -5.00 16.58 -7.25
C SER A 398 -4.66 17.51 -8.39
N VAL A 399 -5.61 17.81 -9.28
CA VAL A 399 -5.40 18.82 -10.33
C VAL A 399 -5.16 20.20 -9.70
N ALA A 400 -5.97 20.60 -8.72
CA ALA A 400 -5.79 21.88 -8.03
C ALA A 400 -4.40 21.99 -7.37
N LEU A 401 -3.97 20.94 -6.64
CA LEU A 401 -2.65 20.89 -6.02
C LEU A 401 -1.52 20.88 -7.05
N ALA A 402 -1.65 20.10 -8.13
CA ALA A 402 -0.67 20.06 -9.21
C ALA A 402 -0.52 21.45 -9.87
N CYS A 403 -1.62 22.12 -10.21
CA CYS A 403 -1.60 23.48 -10.75
C CYS A 403 -0.89 24.47 -9.80
N ALA A 404 -1.23 24.46 -8.51
CA ALA A 404 -0.56 25.32 -7.53
C ALA A 404 0.95 25.04 -7.45
N LEU A 405 1.36 23.77 -7.46
CA LEU A 405 2.77 23.37 -7.46
C LEU A 405 3.52 23.87 -8.71
N ILE A 406 2.88 23.84 -9.88
CA ILE A 406 3.45 24.31 -11.15
C ILE A 406 3.57 25.83 -11.15
N GLU A 407 2.50 26.54 -10.82
CA GLU A 407 2.41 28.01 -10.88
C GLU A 407 3.30 28.70 -9.85
N GLU A 408 3.51 28.08 -8.69
CA GLU A 408 4.40 28.55 -7.64
C GLU A 408 5.85 28.09 -7.83
N HIS A 409 6.12 27.14 -8.74
CA HIS A 409 7.48 26.61 -8.93
C HIS A 409 8.44 27.72 -9.40
N ARG A 410 9.58 27.83 -8.70
CA ARG A 410 10.70 28.68 -9.09
C ARG A 410 11.98 27.86 -8.99
N GLY A 411 12.84 27.96 -10.01
CA GLY A 411 14.16 27.34 -9.99
C GLY A 411 14.31 26.13 -10.91
N SER A 412 15.21 25.23 -10.53
CA SER A 412 15.60 24.09 -11.36
C SER A 412 14.60 22.94 -11.27
N LEU A 413 14.27 22.37 -12.43
CA LEU A 413 13.53 21.11 -12.56
C LEU A 413 14.38 19.86 -12.29
N ARG A 414 15.68 20.07 -12.05
CA ARG A 414 16.65 19.02 -11.81
C ARG A 414 17.43 19.32 -10.55
N SER A 415 17.34 18.42 -9.59
CA SER A 415 18.16 18.43 -8.38
C SER A 415 18.73 17.04 -8.16
N ASN A 416 20.01 16.98 -7.84
CA ASN A 416 20.71 15.74 -7.53
C ASN A 416 21.83 16.04 -6.55
N ALA A 417 21.53 15.97 -5.25
CA ALA A 417 22.54 16.10 -4.23
C ALA A 417 23.51 14.89 -4.29
N SER A 418 24.77 15.13 -3.96
CA SER A 418 25.72 14.04 -3.72
C SER A 418 25.58 13.61 -2.27
N LEU A 419 25.05 12.40 -2.04
CA LEU A 419 24.91 11.84 -0.70
C LEU A 419 26.09 10.92 -0.43
N THR A 420 26.59 10.98 0.79
CA THR A 420 27.58 10.03 1.30
C THR A 420 26.88 9.21 2.37
N ALA A 421 26.98 7.89 2.30
CA ALA A 421 26.47 7.05 3.38
C ALA A 421 27.27 7.37 4.66
N THR A 422 26.60 7.90 5.67
CA THR A 422 27.16 8.15 6.99
C THR A 422 26.57 7.13 7.95
N VAL A 423 27.42 6.23 8.46
CA VAL A 423 27.26 5.26 9.58
C VAL A 423 25.95 4.47 9.63
N GLY A 424 26.04 3.15 9.82
CA GLY A 424 24.89 2.23 9.81
C GLY A 424 23.69 2.69 10.62
N ASN A 425 22.63 3.09 9.92
CA ASN A 425 21.44 3.73 10.47
C ASN A 425 20.20 3.25 9.70
N SER A 426 19.02 3.60 10.23
CA SER A 426 17.73 3.29 9.60
C SER A 426 16.88 4.54 9.44
N GLY A 427 16.02 4.52 8.44
CA GLY A 427 15.11 5.63 8.12
C GLY A 427 13.77 5.15 7.62
N VAL A 428 12.77 6.03 7.68
CA VAL A 428 11.37 5.73 7.37
C VAL A 428 10.82 6.73 6.37
N GLY A 429 10.36 6.22 5.23
CA GLY A 429 9.66 7.02 4.23
C GLY A 429 8.17 6.76 4.27
N ILE A 430 7.38 7.82 4.32
CA ILE A 430 5.91 7.79 4.36
C ILE A 430 5.40 8.66 3.22
N VAL A 431 4.56 8.09 2.36
CA VAL A 431 3.98 8.80 1.22
C VAL A 431 2.51 8.42 1.07
N GLU A 432 1.62 9.40 0.94
CA GLU A 432 0.24 9.12 0.53
C GLU A 432 0.23 8.80 -0.97
N GLY A 433 0.30 7.53 -1.32
CA GLY A 433 0.03 7.08 -2.68
C GLY A 433 -1.45 7.23 -3.04
N TRP A 434 -1.80 6.89 -4.28
CA TRP A 434 -3.19 7.03 -4.75
C TRP A 434 -4.20 6.09 -4.06
N ARG A 435 -3.71 5.00 -3.44
CA ARG A 435 -4.51 4.07 -2.62
C ARG A 435 -4.48 4.35 -1.12
N GLY A 436 -3.57 5.19 -0.64
CA GLY A 436 -3.30 5.41 0.78
C GLY A 436 -1.81 5.43 1.12
N ALA A 437 -1.50 5.42 2.41
CA ALA A 437 -0.14 5.51 2.93
C ALA A 437 0.74 4.31 2.50
N VAL A 438 1.79 4.59 1.74
CA VAL A 438 2.92 3.70 1.43
C VAL A 438 4.04 3.98 2.43
N VAL A 439 4.53 2.93 3.10
CA VAL A 439 5.58 3.07 4.12
C VAL A 439 6.76 2.15 3.79
N HIS A 440 7.97 2.73 3.78
CA HIS A 440 9.22 1.98 3.64
C HIS A 440 10.08 2.22 4.88
N ARG A 441 10.71 1.16 5.37
CA ARG A 441 11.78 1.25 6.37
C ARG A 441 13.04 0.63 5.79
N VAL A 442 14.10 1.42 5.72
CA VAL A 442 15.40 0.97 5.19
C VAL A 442 16.44 1.01 6.30
N GLU A 443 17.26 -0.03 6.37
CA GLU A 443 18.49 -0.07 7.17
C GLU A 443 19.69 -0.24 6.24
N VAL A 444 20.72 0.57 6.46
CA VAL A 444 21.95 0.57 5.67
C VAL A 444 23.15 0.23 6.55
N ASP A 445 24.13 -0.49 6.00
CA ASP A 445 25.42 -0.72 6.64
C ASP A 445 26.39 0.46 6.42
N GLU A 446 27.57 0.37 7.02
CA GLU A 446 28.64 1.38 6.88
C GLU A 446 29.15 1.54 5.44
N ALA A 447 28.97 0.51 4.59
CA ALA A 447 29.30 0.57 3.17
C ALA A 447 28.16 1.15 2.31
N GLY A 448 27.08 1.62 2.94
CA GLY A 448 25.89 2.16 2.26
C GLY A 448 25.09 1.10 1.51
N ARG A 449 25.23 -0.19 1.86
CA ARG A 449 24.42 -1.28 1.34
C ARG A 449 23.21 -1.48 2.21
N ILE A 450 22.09 -1.85 1.59
CA ILE A 450 20.85 -2.13 2.29
C ILE A 450 20.99 -3.47 3.01
N THR A 451 20.84 -3.49 4.33
CA THR A 451 20.76 -4.70 5.13
C THR A 451 19.32 -5.17 5.31
N ARG A 452 18.36 -4.23 5.29
CA ARG A 452 16.92 -4.52 5.30
C ARG A 452 16.12 -3.42 4.61
N CYS A 453 15.14 -3.81 3.80
CA CYS A 453 14.11 -2.91 3.28
C CYS A 453 12.72 -3.53 3.53
N LYS A 454 12.01 -3.08 4.58
CA LYS A 454 10.61 -3.49 4.83
C LYS A 454 9.68 -2.53 4.11
N ILE A 455 8.75 -3.08 3.34
CA ILE A 455 7.83 -2.30 2.52
C ILE A 455 6.41 -2.65 2.94
N VAL A 456 5.56 -1.64 3.06
CA VAL A 456 4.13 -1.83 3.28
C VAL A 456 3.35 -0.94 2.31
N ASP A 457 2.66 -1.59 1.37
CA ASP A 457 1.65 -0.96 0.51
C ASP A 457 0.32 -0.84 1.28
N PRO A 458 -0.51 0.19 1.04
CA PRO A 458 -1.83 0.31 1.67
C PRO A 458 -2.74 -0.91 1.43
N SER A 459 -2.53 -1.65 0.34
CA SER A 459 -3.25 -2.89 0.04
C SER A 459 -3.03 -3.96 1.11
N TRP A 460 -1.87 -3.94 1.80
CA TRP A 460 -1.67 -4.77 2.98
C TRP A 460 -2.84 -4.57 3.93
N PHE A 461 -3.10 -3.35 4.40
CA PHE A 461 -4.18 -3.07 5.35
C PHE A 461 -5.58 -3.24 4.78
N ASN A 462 -5.78 -2.96 3.49
CA ASN A 462 -7.12 -2.91 2.90
C ASN A 462 -7.65 -4.27 2.40
N TRP A 463 -6.79 -5.26 2.07
CA TRP A 463 -7.26 -6.57 1.56
C TRP A 463 -8.25 -7.32 2.47
N PRO A 464 -8.11 -7.31 3.81
CA PRO A 464 -9.10 -7.89 4.71
C PRO A 464 -10.49 -7.24 4.65
N ALA A 465 -10.60 -6.00 4.16
CA ALA A 465 -11.86 -5.28 4.11
C ALA A 465 -12.79 -5.80 3.01
N LEU A 466 -12.26 -6.26 1.87
CA LEU A 466 -13.08 -6.78 0.78
C LEU A 466 -13.93 -8.00 1.21
N PRO A 467 -13.38 -9.04 1.87
CA PRO A 467 -14.19 -10.12 2.43
C PRO A 467 -15.30 -9.70 3.38
N VAL A 468 -15.06 -8.66 4.20
CA VAL A 468 -16.04 -8.14 5.15
C VAL A 468 -17.15 -7.39 4.41
N ALA A 469 -16.78 -6.51 3.48
CA ALA A 469 -17.73 -5.78 2.65
C ALA A 469 -18.54 -6.68 1.71
N MET A 470 -18.03 -7.88 1.39
CA MET A 470 -18.73 -8.88 0.58
C MET A 470 -19.64 -9.80 1.40
N ALA A 471 -19.67 -9.67 2.73
CA ALA A 471 -20.67 -10.37 3.52
C ALA A 471 -22.06 -9.81 3.19
N ASP A 472 -23.04 -10.69 3.02
CA ASP A 472 -24.43 -10.34 2.73
C ASP A 472 -24.66 -9.61 1.39
N THR A 473 -23.68 -9.60 0.50
CA THR A 473 -23.84 -9.19 -0.91
C THR A 473 -24.13 -10.40 -1.80
N ILE A 474 -24.34 -10.17 -3.10
CA ILE A 474 -24.53 -11.26 -4.07
C ILE A 474 -23.28 -11.52 -4.90
N VAL A 475 -23.10 -12.76 -5.34
CA VAL A 475 -21.94 -13.19 -6.15
C VAL A 475 -21.73 -12.29 -7.39
N PRO A 476 -22.77 -11.89 -8.17
CA PRO A 476 -22.60 -11.00 -9.32
C PRO A 476 -22.02 -9.62 -9.01
N ASP A 477 -22.05 -9.16 -7.76
CA ASP A 477 -21.46 -7.86 -7.36
C ASP A 477 -19.97 -7.95 -7.05
N PHE A 478 -19.41 -9.16 -6.94
CA PHE A 478 -18.00 -9.34 -6.62
C PHE A 478 -17.03 -8.58 -7.56
N PRO A 479 -17.18 -8.62 -8.90
CA PRO A 479 -16.28 -7.87 -9.79
C PRO A 479 -16.27 -6.37 -9.46
N LEU A 480 -17.45 -5.77 -9.33
CA LEU A 480 -17.62 -4.36 -9.00
C LEU A 480 -17.04 -4.03 -7.61
N ALA A 481 -17.36 -4.84 -6.60
CA ALA A 481 -16.83 -4.68 -5.26
C ALA A 481 -15.30 -4.74 -5.26
N ASN A 482 -14.72 -5.81 -5.80
CA ASN A 482 -13.27 -5.98 -5.92
C ASN A 482 -12.62 -4.80 -6.65
N LYS A 483 -13.22 -4.32 -7.74
CA LYS A 483 -12.75 -3.15 -8.48
C LYS A 483 -12.88 -1.85 -7.69
N SER A 484 -13.88 -1.71 -6.83
CA SER A 484 -14.04 -0.51 -6.00
C SER A 484 -13.01 -0.40 -4.89
N PHE A 485 -12.44 -1.51 -4.43
CA PHE A 485 -11.26 -1.52 -3.57
C PHE A 485 -9.95 -1.43 -4.37
N ASN A 486 -9.94 -1.88 -5.64
CA ASN A 486 -8.82 -1.93 -6.58
C ASN A 486 -7.44 -2.16 -5.93
N LEU A 487 -7.29 -3.18 -5.09
CA LEU A 487 -6.06 -3.37 -4.30
C LEU A 487 -4.94 -4.00 -5.12
N SER A 488 -3.70 -3.61 -4.81
CA SER A 488 -2.50 -4.16 -5.45
C SER A 488 -2.22 -5.56 -4.91
N TYR A 489 -2.10 -6.55 -5.79
CA TYR A 489 -1.66 -7.89 -5.40
C TYR A 489 -0.14 -7.86 -5.26
N ALA A 490 0.55 -7.30 -6.26
CA ALA A 490 2.00 -7.13 -6.24
C ALA A 490 2.50 -6.32 -5.03
N GLY A 491 1.75 -5.30 -4.58
CA GLY A 491 2.06 -4.49 -3.40
C GLY A 491 1.72 -5.18 -2.06
N ASN A 492 0.81 -6.16 -2.05
CA ASN A 492 0.54 -6.98 -0.85
C ASN A 492 1.51 -8.16 -0.72
N ASP A 493 1.94 -8.72 -1.85
CA ASP A 493 2.70 -9.97 -1.93
C ASP A 493 4.23 -9.72 -1.89
N LEU A 494 4.70 -8.86 -0.98
CA LEU A 494 6.09 -8.35 -1.00
C LEU A 494 7.14 -9.30 -0.45
#